data_AF-A0A257LZH5-F1
#
_entry.id   AF-A0A257LZH5-F1
#
_cell.length_a   1.000
_cell.length_b   1.000
_cell.length_c   1.000
_cell.angle_alpha   90.00
_cell.angle_beta   90.00
_cell.angle_gamma   90.00
#
_symmetry.space_group_name_H-M   'P 1'
#
loop_
_entity.id
_entity.type
_entity.pdbx_description
1 polymer ?
#
loop_
_entity_poly.entity_id
_entity_poly.type
_entity_poly.pdbx_seq_one_letter_code
_entity_poly.pdbx_strand_id
1 'polypeptide(L)'
;MPDPTPSQVPTGHPFRRKGRSTEGIIKAFFGGNAALTIVILVLIIVFLLREGVGFFPAYRTELQNYRRSGLEFVDIARKDLTAHEQMGSLLNRAYFAQINSSCRTEMLRSQQASAIVNYLGEATAPAYDALARVKDSESTSPVPPELLEKLSAKYRSLLEQALAGKSGEGFPPTPHLSKDEQQKLCDQVSARDPLSTDDPPFATELQAQLAAKQEQSAAPLVSFKEAVDSFQSSSAALDTLVSETSNTVKAIKEAAVLHEIEIRKRETLLDAARTAKPELRSQLEADAASSVTTQPVDFTAAMAPVLARIPEFKAANAAMIAGLTEVSSKLPETFSDDKANRYLKAFRAATPAMVEENADTVGNLEAWRADVPVKMGATISGFITGRDWITGGEWQDFYGIVPLFAGSLMISVIALAIAIPFGVGAAIYTNQLAGRKQQRFV
;
A
#
# COMPACT_ATOMS: atom_id res chain seq x y z
N MET A 1 -41.59 -12.81 -85.21
CA MET A 1 -40.32 -13.18 -85.87
C MET A 1 -39.39 -13.78 -84.81
N PRO A 2 -38.54 -14.75 -85.19
CA PRO A 2 -38.04 -15.81 -84.30
C PRO A 2 -36.96 -15.34 -83.31
N ASP A 3 -36.79 -16.15 -82.27
CA ASP A 3 -35.72 -16.13 -81.26
C ASP A 3 -34.31 -15.98 -81.87
N PRO A 4 -33.44 -15.21 -81.20
CA PRO A 4 -32.01 -15.50 -81.17
C PRO A 4 -31.58 -15.94 -79.77
N THR A 5 -31.15 -17.19 -79.71
CA THR A 5 -30.34 -17.88 -78.68
C THR A 5 -29.37 -16.99 -77.89
N PRO A 6 -29.23 -17.20 -76.56
CA PRO A 6 -28.24 -16.50 -75.76
C PRO A 6 -26.83 -17.02 -76.07
N SER A 7 -25.94 -16.11 -76.50
CA SER A 7 -24.52 -16.37 -76.67
C SER A 7 -23.87 -16.69 -75.31
N GLN A 8 -23.30 -17.88 -75.20
CA GLN A 8 -22.51 -18.35 -74.06
C GLN A 8 -21.25 -17.49 -73.89
N VAL A 9 -21.11 -16.82 -72.74
CA VAL A 9 -19.81 -16.29 -72.29
C VAL A 9 -19.13 -17.39 -71.46
N PRO A 10 -17.89 -17.80 -71.77
CA PRO A 10 -17.23 -18.88 -71.04
C PRO A 10 -16.78 -18.40 -69.66
N THR A 11 -17.36 -18.95 -68.60
CA THR A 11 -16.83 -18.85 -67.23
C THR A 11 -15.62 -19.77 -67.07
N GLY A 12 -14.48 -19.38 -67.64
CA GLY A 12 -13.20 -20.05 -67.46
C GLY A 12 -12.32 -19.31 -66.47
N HIS A 13 -12.33 -19.71 -65.20
CA HIS A 13 -11.36 -19.22 -64.20
C HIS A 13 -9.98 -19.82 -64.52
N PRO A 14 -8.88 -19.04 -64.65
CA PRO A 14 -7.63 -19.50 -65.26
C PRO A 14 -6.77 -20.45 -64.40
N PHE A 15 -7.30 -21.02 -63.32
CA PHE A 15 -6.54 -21.86 -62.38
C PHE A 15 -7.15 -23.25 -62.16
N ARG A 16 -7.59 -23.92 -63.22
CA ARG A 16 -8.00 -25.32 -63.14
C ARG A 16 -7.16 -26.19 -64.08
N ARG A 17 -5.92 -26.49 -63.65
CA ARG A 17 -5.08 -27.54 -64.26
C ARG A 17 -5.03 -28.76 -63.34
N LYS A 18 -5.47 -29.91 -63.89
CA LYS A 18 -5.22 -31.31 -63.51
C LYS A 18 -5.03 -31.65 -62.02
N GLY A 19 -6.08 -32.26 -61.44
CA GLY A 19 -5.93 -33.37 -60.48
C GLY A 19 -5.95 -33.08 -58.98
N ARG A 20 -5.59 -31.87 -58.52
CA ARG A 20 -5.84 -31.40 -57.15
C ARG A 20 -6.29 -29.95 -57.23
N SER A 21 -7.45 -29.62 -56.67
CA SER A 21 -7.86 -28.21 -56.65
C SER A 21 -6.85 -27.44 -55.82
N THR A 22 -6.34 -26.33 -56.35
CA THR A 22 -5.49 -25.38 -55.63
C THR A 22 -6.13 -24.94 -54.31
N GLU A 23 -7.46 -24.89 -54.30
CA GLU A 23 -8.30 -24.69 -53.11
C GLU A 23 -8.12 -25.77 -52.04
N GLY A 24 -7.98 -27.05 -52.43
CA GLY A 24 -7.72 -28.16 -51.51
C GLY A 24 -6.31 -28.12 -50.92
N ILE A 25 -5.32 -27.66 -51.69
CA ILE A 25 -3.94 -27.45 -51.21
C ILE A 25 -3.91 -26.30 -50.20
N ILE A 26 -4.61 -25.19 -50.49
CA ILE A 26 -4.72 -24.05 -49.59
C ILE A 26 -5.44 -24.44 -48.29
N LYS A 27 -6.58 -25.16 -48.39
CA LYS A 27 -7.30 -25.66 -47.21
C LYS A 27 -6.45 -26.64 -46.38
N ALA A 28 -5.70 -27.53 -47.03
CA ALA A 28 -4.79 -28.44 -46.33
C ALA A 28 -3.61 -27.70 -45.67
N PHE A 29 -3.07 -26.65 -46.30
CA PHE A 29 -2.00 -25.83 -45.73
C PHE A 29 -2.47 -25.04 -44.49
N PHE A 30 -3.61 -24.35 -44.59
CA PHE A 30 -4.19 -23.64 -43.44
C PHE A 30 -4.64 -24.59 -42.33
N GLY A 31 -5.26 -25.73 -42.68
CA GLY A 31 -5.62 -26.77 -41.71
C GLY A 31 -4.41 -27.40 -41.03
N GLY A 32 -3.31 -27.62 -41.77
CA GLY A 32 -2.05 -28.12 -41.24
C GLY A 32 -1.36 -27.14 -40.29
N ASN A 33 -1.32 -25.86 -40.64
CA ASN A 33 -0.81 -24.81 -39.74
C ASN A 33 -1.66 -24.66 -38.49
N ALA A 34 -2.99 -24.67 -38.61
CA ALA A 34 -3.88 -24.59 -37.45
C ALA A 34 -3.71 -25.81 -36.53
N ALA A 35 -3.63 -27.02 -37.08
CA ALA A 35 -3.37 -28.23 -36.30
C ALA A 35 -2.00 -28.18 -35.61
N LEU A 36 -0.96 -27.70 -36.31
CA LEU A 36 0.37 -27.52 -35.73
C LEU A 36 0.36 -26.51 -34.57
N THR A 37 -0.32 -25.37 -34.73
CA THR A 37 -0.46 -24.37 -33.66
C THR A 37 -1.20 -24.94 -32.44
N ILE A 38 -2.28 -25.70 -32.65
CA ILE A 38 -3.00 -26.35 -31.55
C ILE A 38 -2.09 -27.34 -30.83
N VAL A 39 -1.33 -28.16 -31.57
CA VAL A 39 -0.37 -29.10 -30.96
C VAL A 39 0.70 -28.37 -30.17
N ILE A 40 1.28 -27.29 -30.73
CA ILE A 40 2.27 -26.46 -30.03
C ILE A 40 1.66 -25.87 -28.76
N LEU A 41 0.45 -25.31 -28.83
CA LEU A 41 -0.24 -24.76 -27.66
C LEU A 41 -0.46 -25.83 -26.58
N VAL A 42 -0.92 -27.02 -26.96
CA VAL A 42 -1.09 -28.15 -26.04
C VAL A 42 0.24 -28.56 -25.42
N LEU A 43 1.32 -28.65 -26.20
CA LEU A 43 2.65 -28.96 -25.70
C LEU A 43 3.15 -27.89 -24.71
N ILE A 44 2.91 -26.61 -25.01
CA ILE A 44 3.23 -25.50 -24.11
C ILE A 44 2.43 -25.64 -22.81
N ILE A 45 1.12 -25.91 -22.87
CA ILE A 45 0.28 -26.11 -21.69
C ILE A 45 0.79 -27.29 -20.85
N VAL A 46 1.09 -28.43 -21.48
CA VAL A 46 1.60 -29.62 -20.79
C VAL A 46 2.96 -29.34 -20.15
N PHE A 47 3.84 -28.59 -20.84
CA PHE A 47 5.13 -28.19 -20.29
C PHE A 47 4.96 -27.27 -19.06
N LEU A 48 4.12 -26.24 -19.16
CA LEU A 48 3.83 -25.34 -18.05
C LEU A 48 3.22 -26.08 -16.85
N LEU A 49 2.30 -27.02 -17.10
CA LEU A 49 1.73 -27.87 -16.04
C LEU A 49 2.79 -28.76 -15.41
N ARG A 50 3.68 -29.37 -16.22
CA ARG A 50 4.74 -30.25 -15.72
C ARG A 50 5.72 -29.50 -14.81
N GLU A 51 6.17 -28.31 -15.21
CA GLU A 51 7.04 -27.47 -14.38
C GLU A 51 6.29 -26.94 -13.14
N GLY A 52 5.01 -26.57 -13.30
CA GLY A 52 4.17 -26.09 -12.20
C GLY A 52 3.84 -27.14 -11.14
N VAL A 53 3.86 -28.44 -11.47
CA VAL A 53 3.62 -29.52 -10.49
C VAL A 53 4.72 -29.56 -9.42
N GLY A 54 5.96 -29.16 -9.75
CA GLY A 54 7.08 -29.11 -8.79
C GLY A 54 6.94 -28.01 -7.73
N PHE A 55 6.14 -26.98 -8.00
CA PHE A 55 5.89 -25.86 -7.08
C PHE A 55 5.10 -26.29 -5.84
N PHE A 56 4.00 -27.04 -6.00
CA PHE A 56 3.10 -27.35 -4.89
C PHE A 56 3.72 -28.17 -3.74
N PRO A 57 4.59 -29.17 -3.99
CA PRO A 57 5.32 -29.86 -2.93
C PRO A 57 6.24 -28.94 -2.14
N ALA A 58 6.98 -28.06 -2.81
CA ALA A 58 7.85 -27.09 -2.15
C ALA A 58 7.02 -26.10 -1.31
N TYR A 59 5.99 -25.51 -1.92
CA TYR A 59 5.11 -24.56 -1.26
C TYR A 59 4.38 -25.18 -0.05
N ARG A 60 3.95 -26.45 -0.15
CA ARG A 60 3.37 -27.17 0.99
C ARG A 60 4.35 -27.30 2.15
N THR A 61 5.63 -27.57 1.88
CA THR A 61 6.66 -27.67 2.92
C THR A 61 6.88 -26.31 3.59
N GLU A 62 6.91 -25.22 2.82
CA GLU A 62 7.00 -23.86 3.37
C GLU A 62 5.80 -23.55 4.28
N LEU A 63 4.57 -23.82 3.83
CA LEU A 63 3.37 -23.65 4.64
C LEU A 63 3.37 -24.53 5.90
N GLN A 64 3.92 -25.75 5.80
CA GLN A 64 4.06 -26.63 6.95
C GLN A 64 5.04 -26.06 7.99
N ASN A 65 6.15 -25.48 7.52
CA ASN A 65 7.15 -24.85 8.38
C ASN A 65 6.61 -23.56 9.01
N TYR A 66 5.87 -22.76 8.24
CA TYR A 66 5.12 -21.59 8.73
C TYR A 66 4.15 -21.96 9.85
N ARG A 67 3.40 -23.05 9.70
CA ARG A 67 2.52 -23.56 10.76
C ARG A 67 3.31 -24.08 11.97
N ARG A 68 4.30 -24.96 11.76
CA ARG A 68 5.05 -25.61 12.85
C ARG A 68 5.85 -24.63 13.69
N SER A 69 6.40 -23.59 13.06
CA SER A 69 7.14 -22.53 13.76
C SER A 69 6.27 -21.63 14.63
N GLY A 70 4.93 -21.66 14.45
CA GLY A 70 3.99 -20.81 15.19
C GLY A 70 3.74 -19.45 14.55
N LEU A 71 4.27 -19.18 13.36
CA LEU A 71 4.00 -17.92 12.65
C LEU A 71 2.52 -17.76 12.30
N GLU A 72 1.85 -18.86 11.91
CA GLU A 72 0.39 -18.87 11.71
C GLU A 72 -0.38 -18.42 12.96
N PHE A 73 0.06 -18.85 14.14
CA PHE A 73 -0.58 -18.46 15.41
C PHE A 73 -0.47 -16.95 15.65
N VAL A 74 0.71 -16.37 15.39
CA VAL A 74 0.94 -14.93 15.56
C VAL A 74 0.14 -14.11 14.56
N ASP A 75 0.02 -14.56 13.31
CA ASP A 75 -0.80 -13.87 12.30
C ASP A 75 -2.28 -13.90 12.64
N ILE A 76 -2.79 -15.03 13.16
CA ILE A 76 -4.15 -15.12 13.69
C ILE A 76 -4.32 -14.12 14.84
N ALA A 77 -3.40 -14.10 15.81
CA ALA A 77 -3.48 -13.22 16.98
C ALA A 77 -3.38 -11.72 16.64
N ARG A 78 -2.64 -11.36 15.57
CA ARG A 78 -2.47 -9.97 15.13
C ARG A 78 -3.71 -9.40 14.44
N LYS A 79 -4.56 -10.25 13.86
CA LYS A 79 -5.70 -9.84 13.03
C LYS A 79 -6.58 -8.78 13.70
N ASP A 80 -6.87 -8.98 14.99
CA ASP A 80 -7.76 -8.11 15.74
C ASP A 80 -7.13 -6.74 16.06
N LEU A 81 -5.80 -6.63 16.10
CA LEU A 81 -5.09 -5.34 16.24
C LEU A 81 -5.34 -4.45 15.04
N THR A 82 -5.22 -5.00 13.82
CA THR A 82 -5.47 -4.24 12.59
C THR A 82 -6.93 -3.78 12.50
N ALA A 83 -7.88 -4.65 12.85
CA ALA A 83 -9.29 -4.27 12.88
C ALA A 83 -9.57 -3.16 13.92
N HIS A 84 -8.98 -3.27 15.11
CA HIS A 84 -9.09 -2.27 16.17
C HIS A 84 -8.49 -0.90 15.79
N GLU A 85 -7.32 -0.88 15.17
CA GLU A 85 -6.69 0.34 14.66
C GLU A 85 -7.56 1.04 13.61
N GLN A 86 -8.14 0.28 12.69
CA GLN A 86 -9.07 0.82 11.68
C GLN A 86 -10.29 1.46 12.33
N MET A 87 -10.85 0.81 13.35
CA MET A 87 -11.99 1.32 14.11
C MET A 87 -11.63 2.60 14.87
N GLY A 88 -10.46 2.64 15.53
CA GLY A 88 -9.94 3.84 16.19
C GLY A 88 -9.68 4.98 15.21
N SER A 89 -9.23 4.67 13.99
CA SER A 89 -9.05 5.64 12.91
C SER A 89 -10.38 6.25 12.47
N LEU A 90 -11.44 5.45 12.31
CA LEU A 90 -12.77 5.96 11.98
C LEU A 90 -13.29 6.93 13.05
N LEU A 91 -13.13 6.59 14.33
CA LEU A 91 -13.54 7.43 15.45
C LEU A 91 -12.78 8.76 15.49
N ASN A 92 -11.46 8.72 15.35
CA ASN A 92 -10.64 9.93 15.30
C ASN A 92 -10.96 10.80 14.08
N ARG A 93 -11.16 10.19 12.91
CA ARG A 93 -11.59 10.92 11.71
C ARG A 93 -12.95 11.58 11.89
N ALA A 94 -13.89 10.92 12.59
CA ALA A 94 -15.17 11.53 12.95
C ALA A 94 -14.99 12.74 13.88
N TYR A 95 -14.21 12.57 14.95
CA TYR A 95 -13.87 13.62 15.93
C TYR A 95 -13.25 14.86 15.25
N PHE A 96 -12.17 14.67 14.49
CA PHE A 96 -11.47 15.77 13.85
C PHE A 96 -12.27 16.38 12.69
N ALA A 97 -13.07 15.61 11.95
CA ALA A 97 -13.96 16.18 10.95
C ALA A 97 -14.98 17.14 11.59
N GLN A 98 -15.56 16.76 12.72
CA GLN A 98 -16.48 17.61 13.47
C GLN A 98 -15.80 18.90 13.93
N ILE A 99 -14.63 18.82 14.59
CA ILE A 99 -13.91 20.00 15.09
C ILE A 99 -13.44 20.91 13.94
N ASN A 100 -12.87 20.32 12.89
CA ASN A 100 -12.35 21.12 11.78
C ASN A 100 -13.47 21.80 10.98
N SER A 101 -14.68 21.24 10.97
CA SER A 101 -15.84 21.87 10.33
C SER A 101 -16.23 23.19 11.01
N SER A 102 -16.21 23.24 12.35
CA SER A 102 -16.59 24.42 13.14
C SER A 102 -15.50 25.47 13.23
N CYS A 103 -14.24 25.09 12.99
CA CYS A 103 -13.06 25.98 13.02
C CYS A 103 -12.55 26.37 11.63
N ARG A 104 -13.30 26.08 10.55
CA ARG A 104 -12.81 26.23 9.18
C ARG A 104 -12.36 27.66 8.86
N THR A 105 -13.10 28.66 9.34
CA THR A 105 -12.80 30.08 9.09
C THR A 105 -11.50 30.50 9.76
N GLU A 106 -11.35 30.20 11.04
CA GLU A 106 -10.18 30.51 11.85
C GLU A 106 -8.94 29.76 11.32
N MET A 107 -9.12 28.50 10.91
CA MET A 107 -8.06 27.69 10.30
C MET A 107 -7.56 28.31 8.99
N LEU A 108 -8.47 28.71 8.10
CA LEU A 108 -8.10 29.34 6.83
C LEU A 108 -7.44 30.71 7.03
N ARG A 109 -7.91 31.51 8.00
CA ARG A 109 -7.29 32.80 8.36
C ARG A 109 -5.86 32.60 8.89
N SER A 110 -5.67 31.65 9.80
CA SER A 110 -4.35 31.32 10.35
C SER A 110 -3.40 30.80 9.27
N GLN A 111 -3.85 29.87 8.42
CA GLN A 111 -3.04 29.34 7.31
C GLN A 111 -2.64 30.43 6.31
N GLN A 112 -3.55 31.34 5.97
CA GLN A 112 -3.25 32.46 5.06
C GLN A 112 -2.28 33.46 5.67
N ALA A 113 -2.36 33.71 6.97
CA ALA A 113 -1.39 34.54 7.66
C ALA A 113 0.01 33.90 7.63
N SER A 114 0.12 32.61 7.97
CA SER A 114 1.38 31.87 7.84
C SER A 114 1.91 31.85 6.41
N ALA A 115 1.04 31.73 5.39
CA ALA A 115 1.46 31.78 4.00
C ALA A 115 2.08 33.12 3.62
N ILE A 116 1.50 34.25 4.06
CA ILE A 116 2.10 35.58 3.86
C ILE A 116 3.47 35.66 4.57
N VAL A 117 3.55 35.23 5.83
CA VAL A 117 4.81 35.27 6.59
C VAL A 117 5.90 34.44 5.93
N ASN A 118 5.58 33.22 5.52
CA ASN A 118 6.53 32.33 4.84
C ASN A 118 6.98 32.90 3.50
N TYR A 119 6.04 33.41 2.68
CA TYR A 119 6.38 34.05 1.41
C TYR A 119 7.33 35.24 1.59
N LEU A 120 7.08 36.11 2.56
CA LEU A 120 7.96 37.24 2.85
C LEU A 120 9.31 36.78 3.43
N GLY A 121 9.32 35.74 4.26
CA GLY A 121 10.52 35.10 4.79
C GLY A 121 11.40 34.52 3.69
N GLU A 122 10.82 33.74 2.77
CA GLU A 122 11.51 33.15 1.63
C GLU A 122 12.08 34.23 0.69
N ALA A 123 11.30 35.27 0.39
CA ALA A 123 11.76 36.37 -0.46
C ALA A 123 12.93 37.16 0.15
N THR A 124 13.02 37.21 1.49
CA THR A 124 14.07 37.92 2.22
C THR A 124 15.23 37.03 2.69
N ALA A 125 15.10 35.71 2.56
CA ALA A 125 16.05 34.72 3.07
C ALA A 125 17.52 34.99 2.69
N PRO A 126 17.88 35.36 1.44
CA PRO A 126 19.28 35.61 1.10
C PRO A 126 19.91 36.80 1.85
N ALA A 127 19.12 37.81 2.22
CA ALA A 127 19.60 38.94 3.00
C ALA A 127 19.58 38.63 4.50
N TYR A 128 18.58 37.88 4.97
CA TYR A 128 18.51 37.35 6.33
C TYR A 128 19.74 36.49 6.67
N ASP A 129 20.05 35.49 5.83
CA ASP A 129 21.19 34.58 6.06
C ASP A 129 22.53 35.33 6.13
N ALA A 130 22.68 36.37 5.30
CA ALA A 130 23.87 37.21 5.32
C ALA A 130 23.95 38.05 6.61
N LEU A 131 22.83 38.60 7.08
CA LEU A 131 22.76 39.33 8.35
C LEU A 131 23.05 38.41 9.55
N ALA A 132 22.47 37.21 9.56
CA ALA A 132 22.66 36.24 10.63
C ALA A 132 24.13 35.82 10.76
N ARG A 133 24.77 35.46 9.64
CA ARG A 133 26.22 35.10 9.60
C ARG A 133 27.11 36.21 10.14
N VAL A 134 26.81 37.46 9.78
CA VAL A 134 27.58 38.62 10.23
C VAL A 134 27.40 38.83 11.73
N LYS A 135 26.17 38.72 12.25
CA LYS A 135 25.90 38.83 13.69
C LYS A 135 26.56 37.72 14.49
N ASP A 136 26.56 36.49 14.01
CA ASP A 136 27.25 35.37 14.66
C ASP A 136 28.77 35.62 14.74
N SER A 137 29.34 36.24 13.70
CA SER A 137 30.77 36.56 13.63
C SER A 137 31.21 37.71 14.56
N GLU A 138 30.27 38.53 15.05
CA GLU A 138 30.53 39.65 15.97
C GLU A 138 31.21 39.21 17.28
N SER A 139 30.97 37.95 17.68
CA SER A 139 31.63 37.31 18.83
C SER A 139 33.14 37.07 18.64
N THR A 140 33.63 37.10 17.40
CA THR A 140 35.02 36.75 17.04
C THR A 140 35.81 37.89 16.40
N SER A 141 35.16 38.89 15.81
CA SER A 141 35.82 40.07 15.25
C SER A 141 34.84 41.25 15.14
N PRO A 142 35.29 42.51 15.31
CA PRO A 142 34.42 43.68 15.18
C PRO A 142 33.84 43.77 13.77
N VAL A 143 32.51 43.79 13.66
CA VAL A 143 31.80 43.94 12.38
C VAL A 143 31.75 45.42 11.99
N PRO A 144 32.09 45.80 10.74
CA PRO A 144 31.93 47.17 10.26
C PRO A 144 30.45 47.60 10.26
N PRO A 145 30.08 48.73 10.91
CA PRO A 145 28.70 49.22 10.94
C PRO A 145 28.09 49.43 9.55
N GLU A 146 28.90 49.87 8.59
CA GLU A 146 28.49 50.07 7.19
C GLU A 146 28.02 48.77 6.50
N LEU A 147 28.58 47.61 6.89
CA LEU A 147 28.19 46.32 6.32
C LEU A 147 26.81 45.90 6.83
N LEU A 148 26.55 46.06 8.14
CA LEU A 148 25.25 45.80 8.75
C LEU A 148 24.17 46.70 8.15
N GLU A 149 24.47 47.98 7.94
CA GLU A 149 23.55 48.93 7.32
C GLU A 149 23.22 48.54 5.87
N LYS A 150 24.23 48.18 5.06
CA LYS A 150 24.03 47.71 3.68
C LYS A 150 23.18 46.45 3.60
N LEU A 151 23.45 45.46 4.45
CA LEU A 151 22.68 44.21 4.49
C LEU A 151 21.25 44.45 4.97
N SER A 152 21.06 45.33 5.96
CA SER A 152 19.73 45.73 6.43
C SER A 152 18.95 46.48 5.34
N ALA A 153 19.60 47.36 4.58
CA ALA A 153 19.00 48.04 3.44
C ALA A 153 18.61 47.05 2.32
N LYS A 154 19.47 46.05 2.06
CA LYS A 154 19.16 44.98 1.11
C LYS A 154 17.96 44.15 1.54
N TYR A 155 17.87 43.78 2.83
CA TYR A 155 16.71 43.09 3.39
C TYR A 155 15.42 43.89 3.17
N ARG A 156 15.41 45.19 3.54
CA ARG A 156 14.25 46.07 3.34
C ARG A 156 13.86 46.19 1.87
N SER A 157 14.84 46.32 0.97
CA SER A 157 14.59 46.38 -0.47
C SER A 157 13.93 45.11 -1.01
N LEU A 158 14.39 43.93 -0.58
CA LEU A 158 13.76 42.65 -0.96
C LEU A 158 12.35 42.53 -0.39
N LEU A 159 12.15 42.96 0.85
CA LEU A 159 10.84 42.95 1.49
C LEU A 159 9.84 43.85 0.75
N GLU A 160 10.22 45.08 0.40
CA GLU A 160 9.40 46.00 -0.39
C GLU A 160 9.04 45.43 -1.77
N GLN A 161 9.99 44.75 -2.43
CA GLN A 161 9.74 44.06 -3.69
C GLN A 161 8.73 42.92 -3.52
N ALA A 162 8.86 42.12 -2.47
CA ALA A 162 7.95 41.02 -2.17
C ALA A 162 6.52 41.51 -1.86
N LEU A 163 6.39 42.58 -1.07
CA LEU A 163 5.12 43.24 -0.76
C LEU A 163 4.45 43.83 -2.00
N ALA A 164 5.25 44.33 -2.95
CA ALA A 164 4.75 44.78 -4.25
C ALA A 164 4.41 43.63 -5.23
N GLY A 165 4.57 42.37 -4.81
CA GLY A 165 4.34 41.18 -5.64
C GLY A 165 5.37 41.00 -6.75
N LYS A 166 6.60 41.51 -6.56
CA LYS A 166 7.67 41.51 -7.56
C LYS A 166 8.82 40.53 -7.26
N SER A 167 8.67 39.63 -6.28
CA SER A 167 9.72 38.68 -5.85
C SER A 167 9.79 37.40 -6.69
N GLY A 168 9.39 37.43 -7.97
CA GLY A 168 9.42 36.28 -8.89
C GLY A 168 8.22 35.34 -8.74
N GLU A 169 7.79 35.08 -7.51
CA GLU A 169 6.49 34.48 -7.20
C GLU A 169 5.44 35.57 -6.91
N GLY A 170 4.19 35.34 -7.33
CA GLY A 170 3.11 36.28 -7.04
C GLY A 170 2.72 36.23 -5.56
N PHE A 171 2.21 37.35 -5.03
CA PHE A 171 1.74 37.41 -3.65
C PHE A 171 0.66 36.34 -3.38
N PRO A 172 0.72 35.61 -2.25
CA PRO A 172 -0.17 34.49 -1.99
C PRO A 172 -1.64 34.92 -1.94
N PRO A 173 -2.58 34.13 -2.49
CA PRO A 173 -4.00 34.45 -2.44
C PRO A 173 -4.55 34.28 -1.01
N THR A 174 -5.15 35.34 -0.47
CA THR A 174 -5.66 35.37 0.90
C THR A 174 -7.14 35.77 1.00
N PRO A 175 -8.07 35.05 0.34
CA PRO A 175 -9.50 35.41 0.30
C PRO A 175 -10.23 35.36 1.66
N HIS A 176 -9.62 34.83 2.71
CA HIS A 176 -10.22 34.69 4.04
C HIS A 176 -9.70 35.72 5.04
N LEU A 177 -8.65 36.47 4.69
CA LEU A 177 -8.20 37.66 5.41
C LEU A 177 -8.82 38.89 4.75
N SER A 178 -9.34 39.82 5.56
CA SER A 178 -9.74 41.14 5.08
C SER A 178 -8.53 41.96 4.65
N LYS A 179 -8.75 43.01 3.85
CA LYS A 179 -7.66 43.90 3.40
C LYS A 179 -6.93 44.55 4.58
N ASP A 180 -7.66 44.93 5.62
CA ASP A 180 -7.08 45.56 6.82
C ASP A 180 -6.20 44.58 7.60
N GLU A 181 -6.60 43.31 7.68
CA GLU A 181 -5.82 42.25 8.33
C GLU A 181 -4.55 41.90 7.53
N GLN A 182 -4.66 41.85 6.20
CA GLN A 182 -3.50 41.67 5.32
C GLN A 182 -2.52 42.82 5.50
N GLN A 183 -3.01 44.07 5.48
CA GLN A 183 -2.19 45.26 5.66
C GLN A 183 -1.52 45.25 7.05
N LYS A 184 -2.28 44.97 8.11
CA LYS A 184 -1.75 44.85 9.48
C LYS A 184 -0.62 43.81 9.57
N LEU A 185 -0.77 42.67 8.90
CA LEU A 185 0.26 41.63 8.89
C LEU A 185 1.51 42.08 8.13
N CYS A 186 1.34 42.66 6.93
CA CYS A 186 2.43 43.22 6.14
C CYS A 186 3.19 44.31 6.91
N ASP A 187 2.47 45.25 7.53
CA ASP A 187 3.05 46.33 8.33
C ASP A 187 3.84 45.79 9.51
N GLN A 188 3.31 44.77 10.20
CA GLN A 188 4.01 44.11 11.29
C GLN A 188 5.28 43.38 10.82
N VAL A 189 5.26 42.72 9.65
CA VAL A 189 6.48 42.11 9.10
C VAL A 189 7.50 43.19 8.72
N SER A 190 7.07 44.29 8.10
CA SER A 190 7.94 45.41 7.71
C SER A 190 8.56 46.16 8.87
N ALA A 191 7.86 46.29 9.99
CA ALA A 191 8.33 47.01 11.18
C ALA A 191 9.25 46.18 12.09
N ARG A 192 9.40 44.88 11.83
CA ARG A 192 10.16 43.97 12.70
C ARG A 192 11.66 44.02 12.45
N ASP A 193 12.42 43.66 13.50
CA ASP A 193 13.85 43.36 13.37
C ASP A 193 14.01 42.18 12.39
N PRO A 194 14.79 42.33 11.30
CA PRO A 194 15.07 41.25 10.36
C PRO A 194 15.55 39.95 11.02
N LEU A 195 16.25 40.03 12.16
CA LEU A 195 16.82 38.88 12.86
C LEU A 195 15.92 38.31 13.97
N SER A 196 14.69 38.82 14.11
CA SER A 196 13.73 38.28 15.06
C SER A 196 13.18 36.94 14.58
N THR A 197 13.23 35.92 15.44
CA THR A 197 12.75 34.56 15.15
C THR A 197 11.27 34.35 15.50
N ASP A 198 10.63 35.33 16.14
CA ASP A 198 9.25 35.20 16.58
C ASP A 198 8.26 35.23 15.39
N ASP A 199 7.01 34.83 15.59
CA ASP A 199 5.96 35.10 14.61
C ASP A 199 5.41 36.52 14.77
N PRO A 200 4.87 37.15 13.70
CA PRO A 200 4.25 38.47 13.84
C PRO A 200 3.11 38.40 14.86
N PRO A 201 2.96 39.39 15.75
CA PRO A 201 1.94 39.34 16.81
C PRO A 201 0.53 39.02 16.32
N PHE A 202 0.16 39.52 15.14
CA PHE A 202 -1.13 39.24 14.53
C PHE A 202 -1.25 37.80 13.99
N ALA A 203 -0.16 37.20 13.47
CA ALA A 203 -0.16 35.79 13.09
C ALA A 203 -0.34 34.89 14.32
N THR A 204 0.36 35.20 15.42
CA THR A 204 0.19 34.53 16.71
C THR A 204 -1.22 34.71 17.27
N GLU A 205 -1.81 35.90 17.13
CA GLU A 205 -3.21 36.18 17.51
C GLU A 205 -4.19 35.28 16.75
N LEU A 206 -4.01 35.12 15.43
CA LEU A 206 -4.86 34.24 14.62
C LEU A 206 -4.70 32.75 14.98
N GLN A 207 -3.47 32.31 15.30
CA GLN A 207 -3.23 30.96 15.82
C GLN A 207 -3.94 30.75 17.17
N ALA A 208 -3.88 31.74 18.07
CA ALA A 208 -4.58 31.69 19.36
C ALA A 208 -6.10 31.68 19.20
N GLN A 209 -6.65 32.45 18.25
CA GLN A 209 -8.09 32.42 17.92
C GLN A 209 -8.51 31.04 17.42
N LEU A 210 -7.70 30.40 16.56
CA LEU A 210 -7.94 29.03 16.11
C LEU A 210 -7.92 28.04 17.28
N ALA A 211 -6.90 28.09 18.13
CA ALA A 211 -6.78 27.19 19.28
C ALA A 211 -7.99 27.34 20.24
N ALA A 212 -8.39 28.56 20.56
CA ALA A 212 -9.56 28.83 21.40
C ALA A 212 -10.85 28.29 20.76
N LYS A 213 -11.01 28.41 19.43
CA LYS A 213 -12.17 27.88 18.72
C LYS A 213 -12.19 26.34 18.72
N GLN A 214 -11.03 25.72 18.57
CA GLN A 214 -10.86 24.26 18.66
C GLN A 214 -11.23 23.76 20.05
N GLU A 215 -10.76 24.42 21.11
CA GLU A 215 -11.09 24.08 22.49
C GLU A 215 -12.61 24.18 22.76
N GLN A 216 -13.24 25.26 22.32
CA GLN A 216 -14.71 25.42 22.41
C GLN A 216 -15.47 24.33 21.64
N SER A 217 -14.96 23.94 20.46
CA SER A 217 -15.57 22.91 19.63
C SER A 217 -15.36 21.50 20.19
N ALA A 218 -14.25 21.28 20.90
CA ALA A 218 -13.90 20.02 21.55
C ALA A 218 -14.62 19.82 22.89
N ALA A 219 -14.95 20.90 23.60
CA ALA A 219 -15.61 20.85 24.92
C ALA A 219 -16.84 19.91 25.01
N PRO A 220 -17.81 19.91 24.07
CA PRO A 220 -18.95 18.98 24.12
C PRO A 220 -18.57 17.52 23.77
N LEU A 221 -17.38 17.28 23.25
CA LEU A 221 -16.90 15.99 22.78
C LEU A 221 -15.89 15.33 23.72
N VAL A 222 -15.62 15.91 24.89
CA VAL A 222 -14.62 15.41 25.85
C VAL A 222 -14.90 13.95 26.24
N SER A 223 -16.14 13.63 26.64
CA SER A 223 -16.51 12.25 27.04
C SER A 223 -16.39 11.25 25.89
N PHE A 224 -16.69 11.69 24.67
CA PHE A 224 -16.49 10.89 23.46
C PHE A 224 -14.99 10.67 23.22
N LYS A 225 -14.17 11.71 23.29
CA LYS A 225 -12.73 11.62 23.09
C LYS A 225 -12.05 10.72 24.13
N GLU A 226 -12.41 10.84 25.40
CA GLU A 226 -11.95 9.95 26.47
C GLU A 226 -12.30 8.49 26.19
N ALA A 227 -13.50 8.23 25.66
CA ALA A 227 -13.92 6.88 25.27
C ALA A 227 -13.11 6.34 24.09
N VAL A 228 -12.81 7.19 23.11
CA VAL A 228 -11.91 6.85 22.00
C VAL A 228 -10.52 6.53 22.52
N ASP A 229 -9.98 7.30 23.46
CA ASP A 229 -8.65 7.07 24.04
C ASP A 229 -8.59 5.79 24.88
N SER A 230 -9.63 5.51 25.67
CA SER A 230 -9.80 4.24 26.40
C SER A 230 -9.83 3.07 25.43
N PHE A 231 -10.65 3.16 24.37
CA PHE A 231 -10.71 2.14 23.32
C PHE A 231 -9.35 1.95 22.64
N GLN A 232 -8.66 3.02 22.23
CA GLN A 232 -7.36 2.89 21.58
C GLN A 232 -6.31 2.26 22.50
N SER A 233 -6.37 2.53 23.79
CA SER A 233 -5.44 1.95 24.77
C SER A 233 -5.75 0.49 25.09
N SER A 234 -6.97 0.00 24.80
CA SER A 234 -7.38 -1.37 25.13
C SER A 234 -6.63 -2.45 24.34
N SER A 235 -5.99 -2.11 23.22
CA SER A 235 -5.21 -3.05 22.40
C SER A 235 -3.77 -3.25 22.91
N ALA A 236 -3.27 -2.41 23.82
CA ALA A 236 -1.86 -2.43 24.24
C ALA A 236 -1.41 -3.79 24.80
N ALA A 237 -2.28 -4.48 25.53
CA ALA A 237 -1.99 -5.81 26.06
C ALA A 237 -1.85 -6.86 24.94
N LEU A 238 -2.74 -6.82 23.94
CA LEU A 238 -2.68 -7.72 22.78
C LEU A 238 -1.44 -7.42 21.92
N ASP A 239 -1.12 -6.14 21.70
CA ASP A 239 0.08 -5.73 20.96
C ASP A 239 1.38 -6.23 21.60
N THR A 240 1.48 -6.10 22.93
CA THR A 240 2.60 -6.63 23.71
C THR A 240 2.70 -8.16 23.57
N LEU A 241 1.57 -8.87 23.72
CA LEU A 241 1.51 -10.32 23.57
C LEU A 241 1.94 -10.78 22.18
N VAL A 242 1.44 -10.14 21.13
CA VAL A 242 1.79 -10.43 19.72
C VAL A 242 3.27 -10.16 19.49
N SER A 243 3.81 -9.06 20.01
CA SER A 243 5.23 -8.71 19.85
C SER A 243 6.16 -9.72 20.55
N GLU A 244 5.87 -10.08 21.80
CA GLU A 244 6.66 -11.05 22.56
C GLU A 244 6.59 -12.47 21.98
N THR A 245 5.40 -12.92 21.57
CA THR A 245 5.24 -14.23 20.94
C THR A 245 5.84 -14.27 19.55
N SER A 246 5.77 -13.19 18.78
CA SER A 246 6.47 -13.01 17.50
C SER A 246 7.97 -13.26 17.65
N ASN A 247 8.62 -12.66 18.64
CA ASN A 247 10.05 -12.89 18.89
C ASN A 247 10.36 -14.35 19.24
N THR A 248 9.44 -15.02 19.93
CA THR A 248 9.60 -16.44 20.28
C THR A 248 9.49 -17.33 19.04
N VAL A 249 8.45 -17.17 18.22
CA VAL A 249 8.25 -17.98 17.00
C VAL A 249 9.30 -17.70 15.92
N LYS A 250 9.83 -16.47 15.88
CA LYS A 250 11.02 -16.10 15.09
C LYS A 250 12.20 -17.00 15.42
N ALA A 251 12.54 -17.09 16.70
CA ALA A 251 13.65 -17.92 17.16
C ALA A 251 13.43 -19.42 16.84
N ILE A 252 12.18 -19.91 16.94
CA ILE A 252 11.83 -21.29 16.56
C ILE A 252 12.07 -21.52 15.06
N LYS A 253 11.62 -20.60 14.21
CA LYS A 253 11.85 -20.67 12.76
C LYS A 253 13.34 -20.61 12.44
N GLU A 254 14.09 -19.69 13.03
CA GLU A 254 15.53 -19.54 12.80
C GLU A 254 16.30 -20.81 13.17
N ALA A 255 15.98 -21.42 14.32
CA ALA A 255 16.57 -22.69 14.73
C ALA A 255 16.25 -23.82 13.73
N ALA A 256 15.01 -23.89 13.23
CA ALA A 256 14.60 -24.89 12.26
C ALA A 256 15.30 -24.71 10.90
N VAL A 257 15.38 -23.48 10.40
CA VAL A 257 16.07 -23.13 9.16
C VAL A 257 17.56 -23.42 9.27
N LEU A 258 18.20 -23.08 10.39
CA LEU A 258 19.61 -23.37 10.62
C LEU A 258 19.88 -24.88 10.57
N HIS A 259 19.04 -25.68 11.24
CA HIS A 259 19.15 -27.13 11.19
C HIS A 259 18.98 -27.68 9.76
N GLU A 260 18.01 -27.18 9.01
CA GLU A 260 17.80 -27.58 7.62
C GLU A 260 18.99 -27.24 6.71
N ILE A 261 19.62 -26.07 6.91
CA ILE A 261 20.81 -25.66 6.17
C ILE A 261 21.97 -26.62 6.46
N GLU A 262 22.18 -27.01 7.72
CA GLU A 262 23.23 -27.96 8.10
C GLU A 262 23.00 -29.35 7.48
N ILE A 263 21.76 -29.83 7.47
CA ILE A 263 21.38 -31.09 6.83
C ILE A 263 21.62 -31.03 5.31
N ARG A 264 21.18 -29.96 4.66
CA ARG A 264 21.39 -29.78 3.21
C ARG A 264 22.87 -29.68 2.84
N LYS A 265 23.67 -29.01 3.68
CA LYS A 265 25.13 -28.97 3.55
C LYS A 265 25.73 -30.37 3.66
N ARG A 266 25.30 -31.17 4.64
CA ARG A 266 25.72 -32.56 4.81
C ARG A 266 25.41 -33.38 3.56
N GLU A 267 24.18 -33.31 3.06
CA GLU A 267 23.76 -34.03 1.85
C GLU A 267 24.58 -33.64 0.64
N THR A 268 24.81 -32.35 0.43
CA THR A 268 25.64 -31.83 -0.67
C THR A 268 27.07 -32.36 -0.61
N LEU A 269 27.67 -32.39 0.59
CA LEU A 269 29.01 -32.94 0.81
C LEU A 269 29.07 -34.45 0.53
N LEU A 270 28.06 -35.20 0.97
CA LEU A 270 27.96 -36.64 0.72
C LEU A 270 27.76 -36.96 -0.77
N ASP A 271 26.95 -36.17 -1.48
CA ASP A 271 26.75 -36.32 -2.92
C ASP A 271 28.02 -36.00 -3.70
N ALA A 272 28.74 -34.93 -3.34
CA ALA A 272 30.05 -34.63 -3.90
C ALA A 272 31.06 -35.76 -3.66
N ALA A 273 31.04 -36.37 -2.47
CA ALA A 273 31.90 -37.48 -2.10
C ALA A 273 31.68 -38.74 -2.97
N ARG A 274 30.44 -38.99 -3.43
CA ARG A 274 30.11 -40.15 -4.29
C ARG A 274 30.87 -40.16 -5.61
N THR A 275 31.18 -38.98 -6.15
CA THR A 275 31.88 -38.82 -7.44
C THR A 275 33.36 -38.42 -7.30
N ALA A 276 33.85 -38.25 -6.07
CA ALA A 276 35.20 -37.77 -5.80
C ALA A 276 36.27 -38.88 -5.86
N LYS A 277 37.53 -38.47 -6.08
CA LYS A 277 38.69 -39.35 -5.96
C LYS A 277 38.86 -39.84 -4.50
N PRO A 278 39.49 -41.01 -4.25
CA PRO A 278 39.54 -41.62 -2.92
C PRO A 278 40.06 -40.71 -1.80
N GLU A 279 41.09 -39.91 -2.07
CA GLU A 279 41.68 -38.98 -1.09
C GLU A 279 40.73 -37.84 -0.70
N LEU A 280 40.06 -37.25 -1.69
CA LEU A 280 39.09 -36.16 -1.48
C LEU A 280 37.77 -36.68 -0.88
N ARG A 281 37.37 -37.90 -1.23
CA ARG A 281 36.18 -38.56 -0.71
C ARG A 281 36.23 -38.67 0.81
N SER A 282 37.35 -39.12 1.37
CA SER A 282 37.51 -39.25 2.83
C SER A 282 37.41 -37.89 3.55
N GLN A 283 37.90 -36.82 2.92
CA GLN A 283 37.79 -35.46 3.48
C GLN A 283 36.35 -34.97 3.46
N LEU A 284 35.65 -35.11 2.33
CA LEU A 284 34.25 -34.72 2.18
C LEU A 284 33.31 -35.49 3.13
N GLU A 285 33.57 -36.79 3.35
CA GLU A 285 32.82 -37.59 4.32
C GLU A 285 33.07 -37.13 5.78
N ALA A 286 34.30 -36.72 6.12
CA ALA A 286 34.62 -36.15 7.43
C ALA A 286 33.99 -34.75 7.64
N ASP A 287 34.02 -33.90 6.61
CA ASP A 287 33.36 -32.60 6.63
C ASP A 287 31.84 -32.75 6.75
N ALA A 288 31.24 -33.73 6.06
CA ALA A 288 29.82 -34.05 6.20
C ALA A 288 29.47 -34.57 7.60
N ALA A 289 30.35 -35.34 8.23
CA ALA A 289 30.19 -35.83 9.60
C ALA A 289 30.14 -34.69 10.62
N SER A 290 30.88 -33.61 10.38
CA SER A 290 30.97 -32.45 11.27
C SER A 290 30.04 -31.29 10.88
N SER A 291 29.30 -31.38 9.77
CA SER A 291 28.50 -30.27 9.25
C SER A 291 27.16 -30.05 9.95
N VAL A 292 26.69 -31.03 10.73
CA VAL A 292 25.45 -30.94 11.52
C VAL A 292 25.82 -30.81 12.98
N THR A 293 25.62 -29.62 13.54
CA THR A 293 25.95 -29.28 14.92
C THR A 293 24.72 -28.99 15.77
N THR A 294 23.58 -28.76 15.11
CA THR A 294 22.27 -28.50 15.72
C THR A 294 21.42 -29.76 15.83
N GLN A 295 20.55 -29.81 16.83
CA GLN A 295 19.53 -30.86 16.96
C GLN A 295 18.26 -30.49 16.20
N PRO A 296 17.48 -31.48 15.71
CA PRO A 296 16.19 -31.22 15.12
C PRO A 296 15.27 -30.53 16.15
N VAL A 297 14.56 -29.50 15.69
CA VAL A 297 13.65 -28.72 16.54
C VAL A 297 12.44 -29.58 16.93
N ASP A 298 12.23 -29.77 18.23
CA ASP A 298 10.96 -30.26 18.76
C ASP A 298 9.97 -29.09 18.80
N PHE A 299 9.21 -28.94 17.72
CA PHE A 299 8.20 -27.87 17.60
C PHE A 299 7.12 -27.93 18.67
N THR A 300 6.80 -29.12 19.20
CA THR A 300 5.78 -29.26 20.24
C THR A 300 6.28 -28.67 21.55
N ALA A 301 7.50 -29.03 21.95
CA ALA A 301 8.14 -28.48 23.14
C ALA A 301 8.42 -26.98 22.98
N ALA A 302 8.90 -26.56 21.80
CA ALA A 302 9.24 -25.18 21.51
C ALA A 302 8.00 -24.25 21.51
N MET A 303 6.84 -24.73 21.06
CA MET A 303 5.59 -23.96 21.07
C MET A 303 4.85 -23.97 22.41
N ALA A 304 5.18 -24.87 23.34
CA ALA A 304 4.47 -24.98 24.62
C ALA A 304 4.40 -23.66 25.43
N PRO A 305 5.48 -22.84 25.52
CA PRO A 305 5.43 -21.54 26.19
C PRO A 305 4.49 -20.54 25.51
N VAL A 306 4.36 -20.56 24.18
CA VAL A 306 3.44 -19.69 23.44
C VAL A 306 1.99 -20.10 23.70
N LEU A 307 1.71 -21.41 23.62
CA LEU A 307 0.36 -21.94 23.83
C LEU A 307 -0.12 -21.77 25.27
N ALA A 308 0.79 -21.77 26.25
CA ALA A 308 0.46 -21.49 27.65
C ALA A 308 -0.13 -20.09 27.85
N ARG A 309 0.10 -19.15 26.92
CA ARG A 309 -0.38 -17.76 26.96
C ARG A 309 -1.74 -17.55 26.30
N ILE A 310 -2.38 -18.59 25.74
CA ILE A 310 -3.73 -18.49 25.15
C ILE A 310 -4.75 -17.79 26.10
N PRO A 311 -4.76 -18.05 27.43
CA PRO A 311 -5.62 -17.32 28.35
C PRO A 311 -5.36 -15.81 28.39
N GLU A 312 -4.10 -15.38 28.25
CA GLU A 312 -3.74 -13.96 28.18
C GLU A 312 -4.27 -13.32 26.89
N PHE A 313 -4.13 -14.00 25.75
CA PHE A 313 -4.72 -13.55 24.47
C PHE A 313 -6.23 -13.41 24.56
N LYS A 314 -6.91 -14.37 25.19
CA LYS A 314 -8.36 -14.32 25.40
C LYS A 314 -8.77 -13.12 26.26
N ALA A 315 -8.03 -12.87 27.35
CA ALA A 315 -8.27 -11.74 28.22
C ALA A 315 -8.05 -10.40 27.50
N ALA A 316 -6.98 -10.29 26.71
CA ALA A 316 -6.68 -9.09 25.93
C ALA A 316 -7.74 -8.81 24.86
N ASN A 317 -8.20 -9.84 24.13
CA ASN A 317 -9.29 -9.73 23.17
C ASN A 317 -10.62 -9.32 23.84
N ALA A 318 -10.95 -9.91 24.99
CA ALA A 318 -12.12 -9.51 25.76
C ALA A 318 -12.04 -8.04 26.23
N ALA A 319 -10.86 -7.55 26.60
CA ALA A 319 -10.66 -6.14 26.96
C ALA A 319 -10.89 -5.21 25.76
N MET A 320 -10.49 -5.61 24.55
CA MET A 320 -10.77 -4.85 23.33
C MET A 320 -12.27 -4.78 23.01
N ILE A 321 -13.00 -5.87 23.19
CA ILE A 321 -14.46 -5.88 23.02
C ILE A 321 -15.15 -5.05 24.11
N ALA A 322 -14.65 -5.07 25.34
CA ALA A 322 -15.13 -4.19 26.41
C ALA A 322 -14.93 -2.71 26.04
N GLY A 323 -13.75 -2.34 25.56
CA GLY A 323 -13.47 -0.98 25.06
C GLY A 323 -14.36 -0.58 23.88
N LEU A 324 -14.58 -1.50 22.93
CA LEU A 324 -15.48 -1.29 21.79
C LEU A 324 -16.92 -1.03 22.25
N THR A 325 -17.37 -1.76 23.26
CA THR A 325 -18.71 -1.62 23.86
C THR A 325 -18.82 -0.28 24.58
N GLU A 326 -17.80 0.09 25.36
CA GLU A 326 -17.74 1.37 26.07
C GLU A 326 -17.84 2.55 25.09
N VAL A 327 -16.98 2.59 24.07
CA VAL A 327 -16.99 3.70 23.11
C VAL A 327 -18.30 3.73 22.33
N SER A 328 -18.86 2.58 21.97
CA SER A 328 -20.16 2.48 21.29
C SER A 328 -21.29 3.09 22.11
N SER A 329 -21.27 2.93 23.44
CA SER A 329 -22.27 3.51 24.35
C SER A 329 -22.17 5.04 24.49
N LYS A 330 -20.99 5.61 24.23
CA LYS A 330 -20.69 7.04 24.35
C LYS A 330 -20.71 7.77 23.00
N LEU A 331 -21.12 7.09 21.92
CA LEU A 331 -21.20 7.69 20.59
C LEU A 331 -22.33 8.73 20.52
N PRO A 332 -22.06 9.94 20.01
CA PRO A 332 -23.11 10.88 19.62
C PRO A 332 -24.04 10.24 18.58
N GLU A 333 -25.34 10.50 18.62
CA GLU A 333 -26.26 9.97 17.58
C GLU A 333 -25.88 10.48 16.20
N THR A 334 -25.64 11.79 16.09
CA THR A 334 -25.23 12.49 14.88
C THR A 334 -24.31 13.67 15.22
N PHE A 335 -23.38 13.95 14.31
CA PHE A 335 -22.58 15.17 14.26
C PHE A 335 -23.25 16.23 13.38
N SER A 336 -22.80 17.48 13.49
CA SER A 336 -23.26 18.54 12.56
C SER A 336 -22.59 18.43 11.19
N ASP A 337 -21.40 17.84 11.11
CA ASP A 337 -20.66 17.65 9.86
C ASP A 337 -21.01 16.31 9.16
N ASP A 338 -21.31 16.40 7.87
CA ASP A 338 -21.67 15.23 7.04
C ASP A 338 -20.52 14.22 6.90
N LYS A 339 -19.26 14.67 6.86
CA LYS A 339 -18.11 13.75 6.77
C LYS A 339 -17.92 13.02 8.09
N ALA A 340 -18.06 13.72 9.21
CA ALA A 340 -18.04 13.11 10.55
C ALA A 340 -19.12 12.02 10.67
N ASN A 341 -20.34 12.31 10.21
CA ASN A 341 -21.43 11.33 10.17
C ASN A 341 -21.15 10.11 9.29
N ARG A 342 -20.44 10.27 8.16
CA ARG A 342 -20.02 9.13 7.32
C ARG A 342 -19.08 8.19 8.06
N TYR A 343 -18.09 8.72 8.77
CA TYR A 343 -17.17 7.89 9.56
C TYR A 343 -17.87 7.19 10.72
N LEU A 344 -18.76 7.91 11.42
CA LEU A 344 -19.57 7.34 12.49
C LEU A 344 -20.49 6.21 12.00
N LYS A 345 -21.10 6.37 10.83
CA LYS A 345 -21.90 5.32 10.18
C LYS A 345 -21.04 4.11 9.81
N ALA A 346 -19.85 4.33 9.25
CA ALA A 346 -18.93 3.26 8.90
C ALA A 346 -18.48 2.49 10.15
N PHE A 347 -18.16 3.19 11.25
CA PHE A 347 -17.83 2.57 12.53
C PHE A 347 -18.97 1.68 13.01
N ARG A 348 -20.20 2.22 13.12
CA ARG A 348 -21.38 1.46 13.55
C ARG A 348 -21.66 0.23 12.69
N ALA A 349 -21.45 0.34 11.37
CA ALA A 349 -21.65 -0.77 10.45
C ALA A 349 -20.58 -1.86 10.59
N ALA A 350 -19.36 -1.50 10.98
CA ALA A 350 -18.24 -2.42 11.17
C ALA A 350 -18.22 -3.06 12.57
N THR A 351 -18.85 -2.45 13.58
CA THR A 351 -18.87 -2.95 14.97
C THR A 351 -19.30 -4.42 15.09
N PRO A 352 -20.41 -4.89 14.48
CA PRO A 352 -20.83 -6.28 14.62
C PRO A 352 -19.82 -7.26 14.02
N ALA A 353 -19.25 -6.90 12.86
CA ALA A 353 -18.25 -7.72 12.18
C ALA A 353 -16.97 -7.86 13.02
N MET A 354 -16.53 -6.77 13.67
CA MET A 354 -15.37 -6.83 14.58
C MET A 354 -15.61 -7.75 15.78
N VAL A 355 -16.81 -7.75 16.36
CA VAL A 355 -17.16 -8.62 17.50
C VAL A 355 -17.16 -10.09 17.08
N GLU A 356 -17.75 -10.40 15.92
CA GLU A 356 -17.77 -11.75 15.36
C GLU A 356 -16.36 -12.23 15.02
N GLU A 357 -15.58 -11.39 14.31
CA GLU A 357 -14.21 -11.69 13.93
C GLU A 357 -13.29 -11.92 15.14
N ASN A 358 -13.46 -11.14 16.21
CA ASN A 358 -12.72 -11.34 17.45
C ASN A 358 -13.05 -12.69 18.13
N ALA A 359 -14.33 -13.08 18.13
CA ALA A 359 -14.76 -14.37 18.66
C ALA A 359 -14.16 -15.53 17.84
N ASP A 360 -14.16 -15.39 16.51
CA ASP A 360 -13.51 -16.34 15.60
C ASP A 360 -12.01 -16.41 15.83
N THR A 361 -11.33 -15.26 15.99
CA THR A 361 -9.89 -15.20 16.30
C THR A 361 -9.58 -15.97 17.58
N VAL A 362 -10.30 -15.70 18.67
CA VAL A 362 -10.12 -16.40 19.95
C VAL A 362 -10.37 -17.91 19.80
N GLY A 363 -11.45 -18.30 19.12
CA GLY A 363 -11.75 -19.71 18.86
C GLY A 363 -10.67 -20.40 18.02
N ASN A 364 -10.13 -19.71 17.02
CA ASN A 364 -9.04 -20.20 16.18
C ASN A 364 -7.75 -20.38 16.99
N LEU A 365 -7.42 -19.45 17.89
CA LEU A 365 -6.25 -19.58 18.78
C LEU A 365 -6.39 -20.78 19.73
N GLU A 366 -7.58 -20.99 20.31
CA GLU A 366 -7.85 -22.13 21.21
C GLU A 366 -7.81 -23.48 20.46
N ALA A 367 -8.30 -23.51 19.21
CA ALA A 367 -8.29 -24.70 18.37
C ALA A 367 -6.95 -24.95 17.66
N TRP A 368 -6.03 -23.97 17.69
CA TRP A 368 -4.79 -24.04 16.93
C TRP A 368 -3.86 -25.15 17.42
N ARG A 369 -3.16 -25.76 16.48
CA ARG A 369 -2.27 -26.90 16.69
C ARG A 369 -1.10 -26.84 15.71
N ALA A 370 0.12 -26.95 16.24
CA ALA A 370 1.37 -26.91 15.46
C ALA A 370 1.62 -28.18 14.64
N ASP A 371 1.13 -29.33 15.11
CA ASP A 371 1.41 -30.66 14.57
C ASP A 371 0.48 -31.07 13.41
N VAL A 372 -0.56 -30.28 13.14
CA VAL A 372 -1.52 -30.58 12.07
C VAL A 372 -0.83 -30.51 10.70
N PRO A 373 -0.89 -31.56 9.88
CA PRO A 373 -0.26 -31.56 8.57
C PRO A 373 -1.06 -30.71 7.58
N VAL A 374 -0.37 -29.84 6.86
CA VAL A 374 -0.90 -29.12 5.69
C VAL A 374 -1.17 -30.15 4.59
N LYS A 375 -2.41 -30.24 4.13
CA LYS A 375 -2.84 -31.18 3.09
C LYS A 375 -2.56 -30.57 1.71
N MET A 376 -2.11 -31.40 0.76
CA MET A 376 -1.84 -30.96 -0.62
C MET A 376 -3.08 -30.30 -1.27
N GLY A 377 -4.27 -30.88 -1.07
CA GLY A 377 -5.51 -30.30 -1.59
C GLY A 377 -5.82 -28.91 -1.02
N ALA A 378 -5.45 -28.65 0.24
CA ALA A 378 -5.61 -27.33 0.85
C ALA A 378 -4.62 -26.32 0.27
N THR A 379 -3.37 -26.73 -0.02
CA THR A 379 -2.38 -25.88 -0.72
C THR A 379 -2.85 -25.50 -2.12
N ILE A 380 -3.36 -26.47 -2.90
CA ILE A 380 -3.86 -26.22 -4.26
C ILE A 380 -5.12 -25.35 -4.22
N SER A 381 -6.07 -25.66 -3.34
CA SER A 381 -7.26 -24.83 -3.18
C SER A 381 -6.91 -23.43 -2.72
N GLY A 382 -6.02 -23.29 -1.74
CA GLY A 382 -5.50 -22.02 -1.25
C GLY A 382 -4.85 -21.20 -2.36
N PHE A 383 -4.15 -21.84 -3.29
CA PHE A 383 -3.62 -21.17 -4.47
C PHE A 383 -4.72 -20.68 -5.42
N ILE A 384 -5.72 -21.52 -5.72
CA ILE A 384 -6.78 -21.20 -6.68
C ILE A 384 -7.76 -20.16 -6.15
N THR A 385 -8.10 -20.22 -4.85
CA THR A 385 -9.11 -19.35 -4.23
C THR A 385 -8.52 -18.30 -3.30
N GLY A 386 -7.20 -18.29 -3.12
CA GLY A 386 -6.48 -17.35 -2.27
C GLY A 386 -6.63 -15.92 -2.78
N ARG A 387 -6.88 -15.01 -1.84
CA ARG A 387 -7.07 -13.58 -2.13
C ARG A 387 -5.79 -12.77 -2.00
N ASP A 388 -4.77 -13.37 -1.38
CA ASP A 388 -3.51 -12.71 -1.08
C ASP A 388 -2.43 -13.17 -2.07
N TRP A 389 -1.71 -12.20 -2.62
CA TRP A 389 -0.48 -12.42 -3.39
C TRP A 389 0.63 -11.60 -2.76
N ILE A 390 1.41 -12.23 -1.88
CA ILE A 390 2.46 -11.61 -1.08
C ILE A 390 3.77 -12.31 -1.39
N THR A 391 4.71 -11.56 -1.97
CA THR A 391 6.05 -12.02 -2.31
C THR A 391 7.10 -11.20 -1.57
N GLY A 392 8.05 -11.85 -0.91
CA GLY A 392 9.03 -11.18 -0.06
C GLY A 392 8.46 -10.82 1.31
N GLY A 393 7.51 -11.61 1.82
CA GLY A 393 6.99 -11.43 3.17
C GLY A 393 8.08 -11.65 4.23
N GLU A 394 8.00 -10.93 5.35
CA GLU A 394 8.93 -11.13 6.49
C GLU A 394 8.90 -12.59 6.99
N TRP A 395 7.71 -13.21 6.94
CA TRP A 395 7.44 -14.52 7.53
C TRP A 395 7.26 -15.64 6.51
N GLN A 396 6.39 -15.43 5.54
CA GLN A 396 5.93 -16.45 4.60
C GLN A 396 5.37 -15.79 3.36
N ASP A 397 5.65 -16.37 2.20
CA ASP A 397 5.03 -15.96 0.94
C ASP A 397 3.68 -16.65 0.76
N PHE A 398 2.70 -15.91 0.24
CA PHE A 398 1.35 -16.38 -0.04
C PHE A 398 1.03 -16.19 -1.51
N TYR A 399 0.62 -17.27 -2.17
CA TYR A 399 0.39 -17.29 -3.61
C TYR A 399 -1.08 -17.58 -3.90
N GLY A 400 -1.90 -16.54 -4.11
CA GLY A 400 -3.30 -16.65 -4.55
C GLY A 400 -3.52 -16.13 -5.98
N ILE A 401 -4.11 -16.94 -6.86
CA ILE A 401 -4.29 -16.57 -8.28
C ILE A 401 -5.43 -15.57 -8.51
N VAL A 402 -6.39 -15.47 -7.58
CA VAL A 402 -7.58 -14.62 -7.72
C VAL A 402 -7.23 -13.16 -8.02
N PRO A 403 -6.36 -12.45 -7.27
CA PRO A 403 -6.01 -11.08 -7.56
C PRO A 403 -5.34 -10.90 -8.93
N LEU A 404 -4.48 -11.85 -9.36
CA LEU A 404 -3.82 -11.80 -10.67
C LEU A 404 -4.80 -11.95 -11.83
N PHE A 405 -5.74 -12.88 -11.68
CA PHE A 405 -6.80 -13.09 -12.66
C PHE A 405 -7.74 -11.88 -12.72
N ALA A 406 -8.18 -11.38 -11.56
CA ALA A 406 -9.06 -10.22 -11.46
C ALA A 406 -8.42 -8.96 -12.07
N GLY A 407 -7.14 -8.69 -11.80
CA GLY A 407 -6.41 -7.59 -12.39
C GLY A 407 -6.34 -7.69 -13.92
N SER A 408 -6.00 -8.86 -14.44
CA SER A 408 -5.91 -9.12 -15.89
C SER A 408 -7.28 -9.00 -16.57
N LEU A 409 -8.33 -9.50 -15.94
CA LEU A 409 -9.71 -9.39 -16.43
C LEU A 409 -10.17 -7.94 -16.45
N MET A 410 -9.88 -7.17 -15.40
CA MET A 410 -10.23 -5.74 -15.31
C MET A 410 -9.58 -4.93 -16.43
N ILE A 411 -8.28 -5.13 -16.69
CA ILE A 411 -7.55 -4.47 -17.78
C ILE A 411 -8.16 -4.86 -19.13
N SER A 412 -8.47 -6.15 -19.33
CA SER A 412 -9.09 -6.64 -20.57
C SER A 412 -10.45 -6.00 -20.82
N VAL A 413 -11.30 -5.87 -19.78
CA VAL A 413 -12.60 -5.21 -19.88
C VAL A 413 -12.45 -3.74 -20.26
N ILE A 414 -11.52 -3.01 -19.64
CA ILE A 414 -11.26 -1.60 -19.97
C ILE A 414 -10.74 -1.48 -21.41
N ALA A 415 -9.84 -2.36 -21.83
CA ALA A 415 -9.31 -2.40 -23.19
C ALA A 415 -10.42 -2.66 -24.22
N LEU A 416 -11.32 -3.62 -23.98
CA LEU A 416 -12.48 -3.88 -24.83
C LEU A 416 -13.42 -2.67 -24.87
N ALA A 417 -13.69 -2.05 -23.72
CA ALA A 417 -14.58 -0.90 -23.62
C ALA A 417 -14.09 0.30 -24.43
N ILE A 418 -12.77 0.45 -24.62
CA ILE A 418 -12.17 1.50 -25.47
C ILE A 418 -12.03 1.02 -26.92
N ALA A 419 -11.48 -0.19 -27.15
CA ALA A 419 -11.16 -0.68 -28.48
C ALA A 419 -12.40 -0.93 -29.34
N ILE A 420 -13.51 -1.39 -28.75
CA ILE A 420 -14.74 -1.69 -29.51
C ILE A 420 -15.36 -0.41 -30.09
N PRO A 421 -15.66 0.66 -29.30
CA PRO A 421 -16.19 1.89 -29.86
C PRO A 421 -15.27 2.54 -30.89
N PHE A 422 -13.95 2.58 -30.63
CA PHE A 422 -12.99 3.14 -31.58
C PHE A 422 -12.89 2.31 -32.86
N GLY A 423 -12.83 0.98 -32.76
CA GLY A 423 -12.77 0.08 -33.90
C GLY A 423 -14.03 0.16 -34.77
N VAL A 424 -15.20 0.16 -34.13
CA VAL A 424 -16.49 0.32 -34.83
C VAL A 424 -16.59 1.72 -35.44
N GLY A 425 -16.19 2.78 -34.73
CA GLY A 425 -16.18 4.14 -35.23
C GLY A 425 -15.26 4.30 -36.45
N ALA A 426 -14.07 3.71 -36.42
CA ALA A 426 -13.15 3.68 -37.55
C ALA A 426 -13.75 2.96 -38.76
N ALA A 427 -14.38 1.80 -38.55
CA ALA A 427 -15.03 1.03 -39.61
C ALA A 427 -16.22 1.78 -40.25
N ILE A 428 -17.03 2.47 -39.44
CA ILE A 428 -18.13 3.30 -39.96
C ILE A 428 -17.57 4.49 -40.74
N TYR A 429 -16.56 5.19 -40.20
CA TYR A 429 -15.95 6.33 -40.87
C TYR A 429 -15.36 5.96 -42.23
N THR A 430 -14.57 4.87 -42.32
CA THR A 430 -13.98 4.44 -43.59
C THR A 430 -15.03 4.01 -44.60
N ASN A 431 -16.10 3.34 -44.17
CA ASN A 431 -17.13 2.86 -45.08
C ASN A 431 -18.11 3.96 -45.54
N GLN A 432 -18.50 4.88 -44.65
CA GLN A 432 -19.60 5.82 -44.93
C GLN A 432 -19.17 7.28 -45.11
N LEU A 433 -18.05 7.71 -44.52
CA LEU A 433 -17.71 9.15 -44.42
C LEU A 433 -16.40 9.51 -45.14
N ALA A 434 -15.47 8.57 -45.28
CA ALA A 434 -14.15 8.83 -45.86
C ALA A 434 -14.19 9.02 -47.38
N GLY A 435 -13.48 10.01 -47.90
CA GLY A 435 -13.37 10.24 -49.35
C GLY A 435 -12.53 9.19 -50.07
N ARG A 436 -12.70 9.02 -51.39
CA ARG A 436 -12.03 7.98 -52.21
C ARG A 436 -10.50 7.91 -52.09
N LYS A 437 -9.83 9.03 -51.80
CA LYS A 437 -8.37 9.04 -51.56
C LYS A 437 -7.99 8.49 -50.18
N GLN A 438 -8.81 8.72 -49.16
CA GLN A 438 -8.59 8.24 -47.79
C GLN A 438 -8.92 6.75 -47.65
N GLN A 439 -9.99 6.28 -48.30
CA GLN A 439 -10.35 4.85 -48.38
C GLN A 439 -9.30 3.99 -49.10
N ARG A 440 -8.46 4.59 -49.94
CA ARG A 440 -7.36 3.90 -50.62
C ARG A 440 -6.06 3.85 -49.79
N PHE A 441 -5.99 4.67 -48.75
CA PHE A 441 -4.81 4.80 -47.89
C PHE A 441 -4.91 3.90 -46.65
N VAL A 442 -6.11 3.77 -46.07
CA VAL A 442 -6.46 2.73 -45.08
C VAL A 442 -6.65 1.41 -45.81
#